data_AF-A0A8S1YGR2-F1
#
_entry.id   AF-A0A8S1YGR2-F1
#
_cell.length_a   1.000
_cell.length_b   1.000
_cell.length_c   1.000
_cell.angle_alpha   90.00
_cell.angle_beta   90.00
_cell.angle_gamma   90.00
#
_symmetry.space_group_name_H-M   'P 1'
#
loop_
_entity.id
_entity.type
_entity.pdbx_description
1 polymer ?
#
loop_
_entity_poly.entity_id
_entity_poly.type
_entity_poly.pdbx_seq_one_letter_code
_entity_poly.pdbx_strand_id
1 'polypeptide(L)'
;MKSFILLGLLSLTFAVSISSQGTLTNPTSRVERIMTKFMQLSEMSTQFNFNKLFDAIDQLSAQLKQSEVDENNLFDADFAQYVEDQAFYTDLVTFYTAEVAQHTEDLRSLNNHLDSYQQQLTQRQEELDRTQKQKAQLEETIRQNEITYNKQISDFNTAIDVLDQAIQLLSGLRNPVLIQTESDQLKTLANKLNSINLKNHRVLYQPIIDIFMQIAQNNLANQDLLKKVLSMLNGLRNSLDGGRNALTSNYNSERASNLELLETYNKKIDALVNEVIPMLQDLIANTIEQIKVKTELLNNAQANLDEAKETLQYIEDRWVKRKAQHAALLAEYEKEQALIAQTITVLQRGGVRRQ
;
A
#
# COMPACT_ATOMS: atom_id res chain seq x y z
N MET A 1 30.46 -11.84 60.34
CA MET A 1 31.26 -13.06 60.58
C MET A 1 31.96 -13.15 61.93
N LYS A 2 32.46 -12.05 62.54
CA LYS A 2 33.13 -12.10 63.86
C LYS A 2 32.19 -12.46 65.04
N SER A 3 30.90 -12.11 64.96
CA SER A 3 29.88 -12.44 65.98
C SER A 3 29.49 -13.93 66.02
N PHE A 4 29.69 -14.67 64.93
CA PHE A 4 29.42 -16.11 64.84
C PHE A 4 30.48 -16.96 65.56
N ILE A 5 31.69 -16.42 65.76
CA ILE A 5 32.80 -17.08 66.45
C ILE A 5 32.59 -17.02 67.97
N LEU A 6 32.00 -15.95 68.51
CA LEU A 6 31.70 -15.84 69.94
C LEU A 6 30.57 -16.78 70.38
N LEU A 7 29.51 -16.90 69.57
CA LEU A 7 28.42 -17.87 69.78
C LEU A 7 28.89 -19.33 69.58
N GLY A 8 29.82 -19.55 68.64
CA GLY A 8 30.50 -20.84 68.47
C GLY A 8 31.39 -21.21 69.66
N LEU A 9 32.16 -20.27 70.21
CA LEU A 9 33.03 -20.49 71.36
C LEU A 9 32.26 -20.76 72.64
N LEU A 10 31.14 -20.06 72.89
CA LEU A 10 30.23 -20.39 73.98
C LEU A 10 29.69 -21.82 73.80
N SER A 11 29.19 -22.17 72.61
CA SER A 11 28.70 -23.53 72.35
C SER A 11 29.76 -24.64 72.49
N LEU A 12 31.05 -24.35 72.25
CA LEU A 12 32.16 -25.29 72.38
C LEU A 12 32.58 -25.52 73.84
N THR A 13 32.55 -24.51 74.69
CA THR A 13 32.68 -24.70 76.15
C THR A 13 31.49 -25.43 76.78
N PHE A 14 30.31 -25.38 76.14
CA PHE A 14 29.08 -26.02 76.64
C PHE A 14 28.76 -27.40 76.03
N ALA A 15 29.40 -27.79 74.91
CA ALA A 15 29.20 -29.11 74.30
C ALA A 15 29.91 -30.26 75.05
N VAL A 16 30.84 -29.93 75.97
CA VAL A 16 31.67 -30.94 76.66
C VAL A 16 30.98 -31.54 77.91
N SER A 17 29.81 -31.04 78.33
CA SER A 17 29.23 -31.42 79.64
C SER A 17 27.76 -31.88 79.64
N ILE A 18 27.11 -32.10 78.50
CA ILE A 18 25.71 -32.59 78.49
C ILE A 18 25.59 -33.85 77.63
N SER A 19 25.80 -35.01 78.25
CA SER A 19 25.33 -36.31 77.76
C SER A 19 23.99 -36.66 78.42
N SER A 20 23.01 -36.96 77.57
CA SER A 20 21.74 -37.68 77.81
C SER A 20 20.71 -37.09 78.79
N GLN A 21 19.61 -36.57 78.24
CA GLN A 21 18.25 -37.12 78.28
C GLN A 21 17.22 -36.00 78.06
N GLY A 22 16.23 -36.24 77.20
CA GLY A 22 15.11 -35.32 76.95
C GLY A 22 14.84 -35.11 75.46
N THR A 23 13.89 -35.88 74.92
CA THR A 23 13.34 -35.71 73.57
C THR A 23 12.57 -34.39 73.47
N LEU A 24 13.18 -33.38 72.85
CA LEU A 24 12.50 -32.22 72.31
C LEU A 24 12.73 -32.20 70.79
N THR A 25 11.64 -32.04 70.07
CA THR A 25 11.49 -32.01 68.61
C THR A 25 12.63 -31.32 67.88
N ASN A 26 13.10 -31.90 66.77
CA ASN A 26 14.18 -31.39 65.91
C ASN A 26 14.04 -29.87 65.66
N PRO A 27 14.87 -29.02 66.30
CA PRO A 27 14.78 -27.57 66.18
C PRO A 27 15.25 -27.10 64.80
N THR A 28 14.44 -26.28 64.12
CA THR A 28 14.66 -25.87 62.74
C THR A 28 15.59 -24.65 62.65
N SER A 29 15.51 -23.71 63.60
CA SER A 29 16.41 -22.55 63.67
C SER A 29 17.60 -22.76 64.63
N ARG A 30 18.71 -22.04 64.38
CA ARG A 30 19.91 -22.11 65.24
C ARG A 30 19.68 -21.42 66.59
N VAL A 31 18.82 -20.40 66.63
CA VAL A 31 18.36 -19.73 67.86
C VAL A 31 17.51 -20.69 68.70
N GLU A 32 16.58 -21.40 68.07
CA GLU A 32 15.74 -22.43 68.72
C GLU A 32 16.57 -23.54 69.38
N ARG A 33 17.63 -24.00 68.70
CA ARG A 33 18.62 -24.95 69.26
C ARG A 33 19.33 -24.43 70.49
N ILE A 34 19.76 -23.18 70.43
CA ILE A 34 20.55 -22.54 71.47
C ILE A 34 19.69 -22.28 72.71
N MET A 35 18.47 -21.78 72.52
CA MET A 35 17.53 -21.52 73.61
C MET A 35 17.03 -22.80 74.28
N THR A 36 16.77 -23.86 73.52
CA THR A 36 16.42 -25.17 74.09
C THR A 36 17.50 -25.72 75.02
N LYS A 37 18.77 -25.58 74.61
CA LYS A 37 19.91 -25.99 75.45
C LYS A 37 20.10 -25.08 76.67
N PHE A 38 19.79 -23.79 76.57
CA PHE A 38 19.83 -22.87 77.71
C PHE A 38 18.73 -23.15 78.73
N MET A 39 17.52 -23.52 78.30
CA MET A 39 16.44 -23.93 79.20
C MET A 39 16.83 -25.15 80.03
N GLN A 40 17.50 -26.14 79.41
CA GLN A 40 18.02 -27.33 80.09
C GLN A 40 19.12 -27.02 81.12
N LEU A 41 19.92 -25.96 80.91
CA LEU A 41 20.98 -25.55 81.84
C LEU A 41 20.46 -24.84 83.10
N SER A 42 19.27 -24.25 83.06
CA SER A 42 18.67 -23.57 84.22
C SER A 42 18.37 -24.51 85.40
N GLU A 43 18.32 -25.82 85.14
CA GLU A 43 18.08 -26.87 86.14
C GLU A 43 19.39 -27.32 86.84
N MET A 44 20.56 -26.87 86.38
CA MET A 44 21.87 -27.30 86.90
C MET A 44 22.87 -26.13 87.02
N SER A 45 22.88 -25.41 88.16
CA SER A 45 24.10 -25.04 88.92
C SER A 45 23.97 -23.74 89.73
N THR A 46 24.52 -23.78 90.95
CA THR A 46 24.65 -22.68 91.92
C THR A 46 25.94 -21.86 91.79
N GLN A 47 26.69 -21.98 90.68
CA GLN A 47 27.99 -21.31 90.49
C GLN A 47 28.14 -20.57 89.14
N PHE A 48 27.05 -20.34 88.41
CA PHE A 48 27.12 -19.68 87.11
C PHE A 48 26.89 -18.16 87.21
N ASN A 49 27.67 -17.34 86.48
CA ASN A 49 27.42 -15.91 86.37
C ASN A 49 26.34 -15.66 85.31
N PHE A 50 25.10 -15.65 85.76
CA PHE A 50 23.92 -15.48 84.91
C PHE A 50 23.78 -14.06 84.31
N ASN A 51 24.53 -13.06 84.78
CA ASN A 51 24.48 -11.71 84.22
C ASN A 51 25.01 -11.70 82.77
N LYS A 52 26.10 -12.42 82.48
CA LYS A 52 26.60 -12.56 81.09
C LYS A 52 25.62 -13.26 80.15
N LEU A 53 24.78 -14.15 80.68
CA LEU A 53 23.73 -14.83 79.92
C LEU A 53 22.58 -13.88 79.63
N PHE A 54 22.13 -13.11 80.62
CA PHE A 54 21.12 -12.07 80.40
C PHE A 54 21.63 -10.99 79.43
N ASP A 55 22.89 -10.57 79.53
CA ASP A 55 23.50 -9.64 78.57
C ASP A 55 23.48 -10.19 77.14
N ALA A 56 23.78 -11.48 76.96
CA ALA A 56 23.73 -12.13 75.65
C ALA A 56 22.29 -12.28 75.11
N ILE A 57 21.32 -12.56 75.98
CA ILE A 57 19.90 -12.61 75.63
C ILE A 57 19.37 -11.21 75.25
N ASP A 58 19.75 -10.18 76.00
CA ASP A 58 19.36 -8.80 75.73
C ASP A 58 20.03 -8.29 74.44
N GLN A 59 21.29 -8.65 74.18
CA GLN A 59 21.97 -8.38 72.91
C GLN A 59 21.29 -9.08 71.73
N LEU A 60 20.90 -10.36 71.87
CA LEU A 60 20.18 -11.10 70.84
C LEU A 60 18.80 -10.47 70.57
N SER A 61 18.08 -10.10 71.63
CA SER A 61 16.79 -9.40 71.51
C SER A 61 16.93 -8.06 70.81
N ALA A 62 17.95 -7.27 71.14
CA ALA A 62 18.24 -6.00 70.48
C ALA A 62 18.63 -6.20 69.01
N GLN A 63 19.40 -7.24 68.69
CA GLN A 63 19.76 -7.57 67.30
C GLN A 63 18.55 -8.00 66.46
N LEU A 64 17.64 -8.80 67.01
CA LEU A 64 16.40 -9.17 66.30
C LEU A 64 15.51 -7.96 66.04
N LYS A 65 15.33 -7.08 67.03
CA LYS A 65 14.60 -5.81 66.85
C LYS A 65 15.25 -4.91 65.80
N GLN A 66 16.58 -4.83 65.79
CA GLN A 66 17.29 -4.07 64.76
C GLN A 66 17.12 -4.70 63.38
N SER A 67 17.17 -6.03 63.29
CA SER A 67 17.00 -6.75 62.01
C SER A 67 15.59 -6.57 61.45
N GLU A 68 14.58 -6.53 62.31
CA GLU A 68 13.21 -6.20 61.95
C GLU A 68 13.09 -4.76 61.41
N VAL A 69 13.72 -3.78 62.08
CA VAL A 69 13.77 -2.39 61.60
C VAL A 69 14.49 -2.29 60.24
N ASP A 70 15.63 -2.96 60.09
CA ASP A 70 16.40 -2.95 58.86
C ASP A 70 15.62 -3.59 57.70
N GLU A 71 14.93 -4.70 57.95
CA GLU A 71 14.07 -5.37 56.96
C GLU A 71 12.88 -4.50 56.55
N ASN A 72 12.23 -3.79 57.49
CA ASN A 72 11.16 -2.83 57.18
C ASN A 72 11.69 -1.68 56.30
N ASN A 73 12.86 -1.11 56.64
CA ASN A 73 13.45 -0.04 55.84
C ASN A 73 13.80 -0.50 54.41
N LEU A 74 14.33 -1.72 54.26
CA LEU A 74 14.60 -2.32 52.95
C LEU A 74 13.31 -2.59 52.17
N PHE A 75 12.27 -3.07 52.83
CA PHE A 75 10.97 -3.31 52.22
C PHE A 75 10.31 -2.01 51.73
N ASP A 76 10.39 -0.93 52.50
CA ASP A 76 9.88 0.39 52.11
C ASP A 76 10.65 0.96 50.90
N ALA A 77 11.97 0.76 50.85
CA ALA A 77 12.79 1.14 49.70
C ALA A 77 12.42 0.33 48.44
N ASP A 78 12.26 -0.99 48.58
CA ASP A 78 11.81 -1.86 47.49
C ASP A 78 10.39 -1.49 47.02
N PHE A 79 9.50 -1.06 47.93
CA PHE A 79 8.16 -0.59 47.58
C PHE A 79 8.19 0.69 46.75
N ALA A 80 8.99 1.68 47.17
CA ALA A 80 9.15 2.93 46.43
C ALA A 80 9.64 2.66 45.00
N GLN A 81 10.67 1.81 44.84
CA GLN A 81 11.18 1.42 43.53
C GLN A 81 10.11 0.69 42.70
N TYR A 82 9.36 -0.24 43.31
CA TYR A 82 8.28 -0.95 42.63
C TYR A 82 7.23 0.01 42.07
N VAL A 83 6.81 1.01 42.84
CA VAL A 83 5.80 1.99 42.41
C VAL A 83 6.33 2.82 41.23
N GLU A 84 7.59 3.26 41.28
CA GLU A 84 8.22 4.01 40.19
C GLU A 84 8.34 3.17 38.92
N ASP A 85 8.87 1.94 39.03
CA ASP A 85 9.02 1.02 37.90
C ASP A 85 7.66 0.65 37.30
N GLN A 86 6.66 0.34 38.13
CA GLN A 86 5.31 -0.01 37.68
C GLN A 86 4.67 1.15 36.90
N ALA A 87 4.79 2.39 37.39
CA ALA A 87 4.27 3.56 36.71
C ALA A 87 4.98 3.77 35.36
N PHE A 88 6.31 3.72 35.36
CA PHE A 88 7.11 3.89 34.15
C PHE A 88 6.77 2.87 33.05
N TYR A 89 6.73 1.58 33.38
CA TYR A 89 6.43 0.54 32.40
C TYR A 89 4.96 0.52 31.98
N THR A 90 4.02 0.90 32.85
CA THR A 90 2.62 1.12 32.47
C THR A 90 2.48 2.23 31.43
N ASP A 91 3.17 3.35 31.63
CA ASP A 91 3.18 4.47 30.68
C ASP A 91 3.82 4.05 29.34
N LEU A 92 4.90 3.27 29.40
CA LEU A 92 5.58 2.76 28.21
C LEU A 92 4.70 1.79 27.41
N VAL A 93 3.97 0.89 28.08
CA VAL A 93 2.97 0.02 27.44
C VAL A 93 1.87 0.85 26.77
N THR A 94 1.40 1.90 27.42
CA THR A 94 0.38 2.79 26.86
C THR A 94 0.89 3.51 25.61
N PHE A 95 2.12 4.03 25.67
CA PHE A 95 2.78 4.69 24.55
C PHE A 95 2.94 3.77 23.34
N TYR A 96 3.55 2.59 23.51
CA TYR A 96 3.77 1.68 22.39
C TYR A 96 2.47 1.07 21.85
N THR A 97 1.45 0.90 22.70
CA THR A 97 0.12 0.49 22.23
C THR A 97 -0.48 1.53 21.27
N ALA A 98 -0.35 2.83 21.60
CA ALA A 98 -0.81 3.90 20.72
C ALA A 98 0.02 3.98 19.43
N GLU A 99 1.34 3.80 19.52
CA GLU A 99 2.23 3.80 18.35
C GLU A 99 1.92 2.64 17.38
N VAL A 100 1.72 1.43 17.89
CA VAL A 100 1.28 0.26 17.11
C VAL A 100 -0.04 0.54 16.40
N ALA A 101 -1.01 1.12 17.11
CA ALA A 101 -2.31 1.46 16.53
C ALA A 101 -2.18 2.49 15.39
N GLN A 102 -1.37 3.53 15.61
CA GLN A 102 -1.11 4.55 14.58
C GLN A 102 -0.44 3.96 13.34
N HIS A 103 0.60 3.14 13.52
CA HIS A 103 1.31 2.52 12.40
C HIS A 103 0.43 1.53 11.62
N THR A 104 -0.45 0.83 12.32
CA THR A 104 -1.46 -0.05 11.69
C THR A 104 -2.41 0.75 10.80
N GLU A 105 -2.89 1.89 11.28
CA GLU A 105 -3.80 2.75 10.51
C GLU A 105 -3.10 3.40 9.30
N ASP A 106 -1.87 3.88 9.49
CA ASP A 106 -1.07 4.45 8.40
C ASP A 106 -0.82 3.41 7.30
N LEU A 107 -0.50 2.16 7.67
CA LEU A 107 -0.35 1.06 6.71
C LEU A 107 -1.66 0.76 5.98
N ARG A 108 -2.80 0.78 6.67
CA ARG A 108 -4.12 0.61 6.05
C ARG A 108 -4.36 1.70 5.00
N SER A 109 -4.09 2.96 5.33
CA SER A 109 -4.23 4.08 4.41
C SER A 109 -3.29 3.96 3.20
N LEU A 110 -2.03 3.59 3.42
CA LEU A 110 -1.05 3.41 2.33
C LEU A 110 -1.44 2.27 1.39
N ASN A 111 -1.93 1.14 1.92
CA ASN A 111 -2.42 0.03 1.10
C ASN A 111 -3.64 0.45 0.27
N ASN A 112 -4.57 1.21 0.84
CA ASN A 112 -5.72 1.73 0.07
C ASN A 112 -5.28 2.67 -1.07
N HIS A 113 -4.28 3.51 -0.83
CA HIS A 113 -3.71 4.36 -1.89
C HIS A 113 -3.03 3.52 -2.97
N LEU A 114 -2.25 2.51 -2.58
CA LEU A 114 -1.61 1.58 -3.52
C LEU A 114 -2.64 0.92 -4.44
N ASP A 115 -3.71 0.36 -3.87
CA ASP A 115 -4.79 -0.27 -4.62
C ASP A 115 -5.48 0.72 -5.58
N SER A 116 -5.72 1.95 -5.11
CA SER A 116 -6.31 3.00 -5.94
C SER A 116 -5.40 3.37 -7.13
N TYR A 117 -4.09 3.54 -6.90
CA TYR A 117 -3.15 3.85 -7.97
C TYR A 117 -3.01 2.70 -8.97
N GLN A 118 -3.03 1.45 -8.51
CA GLN A 118 -2.99 0.27 -9.39
C GLN A 118 -4.25 0.17 -10.28
N GLN A 119 -5.44 0.45 -9.71
CA GLN A 119 -6.67 0.52 -10.49
C GLN A 119 -6.62 1.65 -11.53
N GLN A 120 -6.16 2.84 -11.14
CA GLN A 120 -6.00 3.96 -12.06
C GLN A 120 -5.02 3.63 -13.18
N LEU A 121 -3.88 3.01 -12.86
CA LEU A 121 -2.89 2.59 -13.86
C LEU A 121 -3.52 1.65 -14.89
N THR A 122 -4.27 0.65 -14.43
CA THR A 122 -4.99 -0.29 -15.30
C THR A 122 -5.96 0.43 -16.22
N GLN A 123 -6.78 1.34 -15.68
CA GLN A 123 -7.74 2.13 -16.47
C GLN A 123 -7.04 3.01 -17.53
N ARG A 124 -5.89 3.61 -17.20
CA ARG A 124 -5.13 4.43 -18.15
C ARG A 124 -4.45 3.61 -19.22
N GLN A 125 -4.00 2.40 -18.92
CA GLN A 125 -3.47 1.46 -19.92
C GLN A 125 -4.57 0.98 -20.88
N GLU A 126 -5.77 0.69 -20.38
CA GLU A 126 -6.93 0.36 -21.23
C GLU A 126 -7.37 1.55 -22.10
N GLU A 127 -7.33 2.76 -21.54
CA GLU A 127 -7.59 3.99 -22.28
C GLU A 127 -6.56 4.21 -23.40
N LEU A 128 -5.28 3.93 -23.16
CA LEU A 128 -4.22 3.99 -24.14
C LEU A 128 -4.47 3.00 -25.30
N ASP A 129 -4.71 1.72 -25.00
CA ASP A 129 -4.98 0.69 -26.00
C ASP A 129 -6.21 1.05 -26.87
N ARG A 130 -7.29 1.49 -26.23
CA ARG A 130 -8.49 1.95 -26.95
C ARG A 130 -8.21 3.15 -27.84
N THR A 131 -7.46 4.14 -27.37
CA THR A 131 -7.12 5.34 -28.15
C THR A 131 -6.23 4.98 -29.34
N GLN A 132 -5.27 4.07 -29.16
CA GLN A 132 -4.42 3.55 -30.25
C GLN A 132 -5.25 2.82 -31.31
N LYS A 133 -6.22 1.99 -30.91
CA LYS A 133 -7.15 1.32 -31.84
C LYS A 133 -8.00 2.31 -32.61
N GLN A 134 -8.56 3.32 -31.94
CA GLN A 134 -9.35 4.38 -32.59
C GLN A 134 -8.51 5.17 -33.60
N LYS A 135 -7.27 5.51 -33.23
CA LYS A 135 -6.31 6.14 -34.14
C LYS A 135 -6.06 5.29 -35.39
N ALA A 136 -5.70 4.02 -35.22
CA ALA A 136 -5.41 3.12 -36.34
C ALA A 136 -6.63 2.92 -37.27
N GLN A 137 -7.83 2.83 -36.70
CA GLN A 137 -9.08 2.78 -37.48
C GLN A 137 -9.27 4.06 -38.30
N LEU A 138 -9.05 5.23 -37.72
CA LEU A 138 -9.18 6.52 -38.40
C LEU A 138 -8.13 6.68 -39.51
N GLU A 139 -6.88 6.26 -39.29
CA GLU A 139 -5.83 6.23 -40.31
C GLU A 139 -6.23 5.37 -41.51
N GLU A 140 -6.82 4.20 -41.26
CA GLU A 140 -7.34 3.32 -42.31
C GLU A 140 -8.54 3.95 -43.04
N THR A 141 -9.47 4.60 -42.32
CA THR A 141 -10.58 5.34 -42.94
C THR A 141 -10.07 6.44 -43.86
N ILE A 142 -9.10 7.25 -43.42
CA ILE A 142 -8.50 8.29 -44.26
C ILE A 142 -7.91 7.69 -45.53
N ARG A 143 -7.17 6.57 -45.41
CA ARG A 143 -6.55 5.88 -46.56
C ARG A 143 -7.59 5.36 -47.54
N GLN A 144 -8.68 4.75 -47.07
CA GLN A 144 -9.77 4.25 -47.91
C GLN A 144 -10.55 5.39 -48.59
N ASN A 145 -10.77 6.49 -47.87
CA ASN A 145 -11.38 7.69 -48.42
C ASN A 145 -10.52 8.30 -49.52
N GLU A 146 -9.20 8.36 -49.35
CA GLU A 146 -8.27 8.85 -50.37
C GLU A 146 -8.27 7.97 -51.62
N ILE A 147 -8.25 6.64 -51.48
CA ILE A 147 -8.37 5.71 -52.61
C ILE A 147 -9.69 5.93 -53.36
N THR A 148 -10.80 6.04 -52.63
CA THR A 148 -12.14 6.23 -53.19
C THR A 148 -12.24 7.57 -53.92
N TYR A 149 -11.75 8.64 -53.30
CA TYR A 149 -11.70 9.98 -53.88
C TYR A 149 -10.85 10.00 -55.17
N ASN A 150 -9.64 9.45 -55.14
CA ASN A 150 -8.74 9.42 -56.29
C ASN A 150 -9.34 8.65 -57.48
N LYS A 151 -10.09 7.59 -57.21
CA LYS A 151 -10.84 6.87 -58.26
C LYS A 151 -11.97 7.74 -58.84
N GLN A 152 -12.81 8.31 -57.98
CA GLN A 152 -13.95 9.11 -58.41
C GLN A 152 -13.55 10.38 -59.15
N ILE A 153 -12.49 11.08 -58.70
CA ILE A 153 -11.97 12.27 -59.38
C ILE A 153 -11.38 11.92 -60.75
N SER A 154 -10.73 10.76 -60.88
CA SER A 154 -10.24 10.24 -62.17
C SER A 154 -11.40 9.93 -63.12
N ASP A 155 -12.50 9.33 -62.62
CA ASP A 155 -13.71 9.07 -63.41
C ASP A 155 -14.34 10.39 -63.90
N PHE A 156 -14.43 11.41 -63.04
CA PHE A 156 -14.90 12.76 -63.42
C PHE A 156 -14.01 13.42 -64.48
N ASN A 157 -12.68 13.43 -64.28
CA ASN A 157 -11.74 14.05 -65.22
C ASN A 157 -11.78 13.36 -66.58
N THR A 158 -11.79 12.02 -66.61
CA THR A 158 -11.91 11.25 -67.86
C THR A 158 -13.22 11.59 -68.59
N ALA A 159 -14.32 11.70 -67.86
CA ALA A 159 -15.61 12.04 -68.45
C ALA A 159 -15.66 13.46 -69.04
N ILE A 160 -15.13 14.43 -68.30
CA ILE A 160 -15.04 15.83 -68.73
C ILE A 160 -14.14 15.94 -69.97
N ASP A 161 -12.97 15.29 -69.99
CA ASP A 161 -12.05 15.31 -71.12
C ASP A 161 -12.67 14.74 -72.40
N VAL A 162 -13.42 13.64 -72.28
CA VAL A 162 -14.13 13.02 -73.41
C VAL A 162 -15.26 13.93 -73.90
N LEU A 163 -15.99 14.60 -73.00
CA LEU A 163 -17.02 15.58 -73.38
C LEU A 163 -16.40 16.81 -74.06
N ASP A 164 -15.26 17.29 -73.60
CA ASP A 164 -14.55 18.43 -74.19
C ASP A 164 -14.09 18.11 -75.62
N GLN A 165 -13.56 16.90 -75.83
CA GLN A 165 -13.24 16.39 -77.18
C GLN A 165 -14.50 16.29 -78.07
N ALA A 166 -15.63 15.81 -77.53
CA ALA A 166 -16.89 15.71 -78.28
C ALA A 166 -17.46 17.08 -78.66
N ILE A 167 -17.44 18.04 -77.73
CA ILE A 167 -17.90 19.41 -77.96
C ILE A 167 -17.01 20.12 -78.98
N GLN A 168 -15.68 19.96 -78.90
CA GLN A 168 -14.76 20.54 -79.89
C GLN A 168 -15.01 19.99 -81.30
N LEU A 169 -15.12 18.67 -81.44
CA LEU A 169 -15.36 18.03 -82.74
C LEU A 169 -16.70 18.47 -83.36
N LEU A 170 -17.79 18.46 -82.57
CA LEU A 170 -19.11 18.93 -83.03
C LEU A 170 -19.15 20.42 -83.35
N SER A 171 -18.32 21.24 -82.70
CA SER A 171 -18.22 22.67 -83.01
C SER A 171 -17.46 22.93 -84.32
N GLY A 172 -16.53 22.03 -84.71
CA GLY A 172 -15.76 22.09 -85.96
C GLY A 172 -16.54 21.68 -87.21
N LEU A 173 -17.53 20.79 -87.05
CA LEU A 173 -18.40 20.23 -88.10
C LEU A 173 -19.32 21.25 -88.82
N ARG A 174 -19.18 22.55 -88.54
CA ARG A 174 -19.83 23.62 -89.32
C ARG A 174 -19.26 23.76 -90.75
N ASN A 175 -18.15 23.09 -91.07
CA ASN A 175 -17.45 23.23 -92.35
C ASN A 175 -17.65 21.99 -93.25
N PRO A 176 -18.41 22.08 -94.37
CA PRO A 176 -18.88 20.93 -95.14
C PRO A 176 -17.78 20.08 -95.84
N VAL A 177 -16.52 20.52 -95.82
CA VAL A 177 -15.39 19.83 -96.47
C VAL A 177 -14.79 18.71 -95.58
N LEU A 178 -15.09 18.67 -94.28
CA LEU A 178 -14.44 17.77 -93.30
C LEU A 178 -15.26 16.52 -92.92
N ILE A 179 -16.45 16.34 -93.49
CA ILE A 179 -17.49 15.41 -93.03
C ILE A 179 -17.04 13.93 -93.01
N GLN A 180 -16.16 13.49 -93.92
CA GLN A 180 -15.70 12.10 -93.97
C GLN A 180 -14.62 11.76 -92.94
N THR A 181 -13.65 12.65 -92.71
CA THR A 181 -12.54 12.43 -91.76
C THR A 181 -13.01 12.56 -90.30
N GLU A 182 -14.03 13.40 -90.06
CA GLU A 182 -14.61 13.64 -88.74
C GLU A 182 -15.62 12.54 -88.32
N SER A 183 -16.12 11.73 -89.28
CA SER A 183 -17.06 10.62 -89.02
C SER A 183 -16.45 9.49 -88.19
N ASP A 184 -15.22 9.07 -88.48
CA ASP A 184 -14.55 8.00 -87.73
C ASP A 184 -14.07 8.47 -86.35
N GLN A 185 -13.68 9.74 -86.23
CA GLN A 185 -13.38 10.37 -84.96
C GLN A 185 -14.63 10.45 -84.07
N LEU A 186 -15.78 10.81 -84.65
CA LEU A 186 -17.08 10.82 -83.97
C LEU A 186 -17.48 9.44 -83.44
N LYS A 187 -17.33 8.38 -84.25
CA LYS A 187 -17.59 6.99 -83.81
C LYS A 187 -16.68 6.57 -82.67
N THR A 188 -15.40 6.93 -82.74
CA THR A 188 -14.42 6.65 -81.68
C THR A 188 -14.80 7.37 -80.38
N LEU A 189 -15.21 8.64 -80.47
CA LEU A 189 -15.68 9.44 -79.34
C LEU A 189 -17.01 8.93 -78.77
N ALA A 190 -17.92 8.47 -79.61
CA ALA A 190 -19.18 7.86 -79.18
C ALA A 190 -18.92 6.59 -78.35
N ASN A 191 -17.98 5.75 -78.80
CA ASN A 191 -17.58 4.56 -78.05
C ASN A 191 -16.88 4.93 -76.73
N LYS A 192 -16.03 5.96 -76.72
CA LYS A 192 -15.39 6.47 -75.49
C LYS A 192 -16.44 7.00 -74.51
N LEU A 193 -17.39 7.81 -74.97
CA LEU A 193 -18.51 8.32 -74.16
C LEU A 193 -19.30 7.17 -73.53
N ASN A 194 -19.64 6.16 -74.32
CA ASN A 194 -20.39 4.99 -73.83
C ASN A 194 -19.58 4.13 -72.83
N SER A 195 -18.25 4.23 -72.85
CA SER A 195 -17.35 3.53 -71.92
C SER A 195 -17.08 4.28 -70.62
N ILE A 196 -17.52 5.55 -70.49
CA ILE A 196 -17.34 6.33 -69.26
C ILE A 196 -18.06 5.65 -68.09
N ASN A 197 -17.29 5.30 -67.06
CA ASN A 197 -17.80 4.61 -65.88
C ASN A 197 -18.30 5.58 -64.80
N LEU A 198 -19.36 6.33 -65.11
CA LEU A 198 -20.04 7.20 -64.15
C LEU A 198 -21.27 6.49 -63.55
N LYS A 199 -21.13 5.25 -63.07
CA LYS A 199 -22.26 4.39 -62.63
C LYS A 199 -23.35 5.11 -61.82
N ASN A 200 -22.97 6.02 -60.93
CA ASN A 200 -23.91 6.76 -60.06
C ASN A 200 -24.67 7.91 -60.75
N HIS A 201 -24.27 8.31 -61.96
CA HIS A 201 -24.88 9.40 -62.73
C HIS A 201 -25.54 8.93 -64.03
N ARG A 202 -25.62 7.61 -64.25
CA ARG A 202 -26.02 6.96 -65.52
C ARG A 202 -27.35 7.43 -66.08
N VAL A 203 -28.32 7.65 -65.21
CA VAL A 203 -29.67 8.10 -65.59
C VAL A 203 -29.65 9.48 -66.25
N LEU A 204 -28.70 10.35 -65.87
CA LEU A 204 -28.61 11.72 -66.37
C LEU A 204 -27.86 11.83 -67.69
N TYR A 205 -26.84 10.99 -67.92
CA TYR A 205 -26.00 11.11 -69.12
C TYR A 205 -26.31 10.10 -70.23
N GLN A 206 -26.89 8.94 -69.93
CA GLN A 206 -27.16 7.91 -70.95
C GLN A 206 -28.05 8.42 -72.10
N PRO A 207 -29.14 9.18 -71.87
CA PRO A 207 -29.96 9.71 -72.97
C PRO A 207 -29.18 10.68 -73.88
N ILE A 208 -28.19 11.39 -73.33
CA ILE A 208 -27.34 12.33 -74.06
C ILE A 208 -26.36 11.57 -74.95
N ILE A 209 -25.78 10.48 -74.44
CA ILE A 209 -24.92 9.57 -75.21
C ILE A 209 -25.71 8.91 -76.35
N ASP A 210 -26.93 8.47 -76.09
CA ASP A 210 -27.76 7.80 -77.10
C ASP A 210 -28.10 8.74 -78.28
N ILE A 211 -28.44 10.00 -77.98
CA ILE A 211 -28.69 11.02 -79.01
C ILE A 211 -27.38 11.39 -79.75
N PHE A 212 -26.25 11.46 -79.05
CA PHE A 212 -24.94 11.68 -79.68
C PHE A 212 -24.58 10.55 -80.66
N MET A 213 -24.80 9.29 -80.27
CA MET A 213 -24.59 8.12 -81.13
C MET A 213 -25.46 8.17 -82.39
N GLN A 214 -26.72 8.63 -82.29
CA GLN A 214 -27.59 8.80 -83.45
C GLN A 214 -27.06 9.84 -84.44
N ILE A 215 -26.48 10.95 -83.96
CA ILE A 215 -25.85 11.95 -84.83
C ILE A 215 -24.60 11.39 -85.51
N ALA A 216 -23.74 10.71 -84.75
CA ALA A 216 -22.51 10.11 -85.25
C ALA A 216 -22.75 9.07 -86.37
N GLN A 217 -23.93 8.45 -86.41
CA GLN A 217 -24.26 7.42 -87.39
C GLN A 217 -24.84 7.95 -88.70
N ASN A 218 -25.78 8.92 -88.71
CA ASN A 218 -26.53 9.25 -89.93
C ASN A 218 -26.98 10.73 -90.12
N ASN A 219 -26.75 11.65 -89.18
CA ASN A 219 -27.44 12.97 -89.17
C ASN A 219 -26.52 14.21 -89.15
N LEU A 220 -25.29 14.10 -89.65
CA LEU A 220 -24.28 15.18 -89.64
C LEU A 220 -24.68 16.46 -90.41
N ALA A 221 -25.64 16.38 -91.33
CA ALA A 221 -26.11 17.54 -92.11
C ALA A 221 -27.15 18.40 -91.37
N ASN A 222 -27.72 17.94 -90.25
CA ASN A 222 -28.79 18.66 -89.55
C ASN A 222 -28.25 19.64 -88.50
N GLN A 223 -28.15 20.91 -88.88
CA GLN A 223 -27.60 21.99 -88.04
C GLN A 223 -28.39 22.26 -86.75
N ASP A 224 -29.70 22.03 -86.73
CA ASP A 224 -30.51 22.24 -85.51
C ASP A 224 -30.35 21.10 -84.50
N LEU A 225 -30.24 19.87 -84.99
CA LEU A 225 -29.88 18.70 -84.18
C LEU A 225 -28.47 18.83 -83.57
N LEU A 226 -27.50 19.31 -84.35
CA LEU A 226 -26.14 19.59 -83.87
C LEU A 226 -26.13 20.62 -82.74
N LYS A 227 -26.86 21.74 -82.88
CA LYS A 227 -26.99 22.76 -81.82
C LYS A 227 -27.61 22.18 -80.55
N LYS A 228 -28.65 21.35 -80.68
CA LYS A 228 -29.32 20.72 -79.54
C LYS A 228 -28.37 19.78 -78.78
N VAL A 229 -27.61 18.95 -79.50
CA VAL A 229 -26.63 18.03 -78.89
C VAL A 229 -25.47 18.80 -78.26
N LEU A 230 -24.95 19.84 -78.91
CA LEU A 230 -23.94 20.72 -78.32
C LEU A 230 -24.44 21.34 -77.00
N SER A 231 -25.68 21.82 -76.96
CA SER A 231 -26.27 22.37 -75.72
C SER A 231 -26.38 21.31 -74.62
N MET A 232 -26.79 20.09 -74.97
CA MET A 232 -26.90 18.98 -74.02
C MET A 232 -25.54 18.53 -73.48
N LEU A 233 -24.53 18.41 -74.35
CA LEU A 233 -23.16 18.04 -73.93
C LEU A 233 -22.54 19.11 -73.04
N ASN A 234 -22.72 20.40 -73.36
CA ASN A 234 -22.28 21.50 -72.50
C ASN A 234 -22.99 21.48 -71.13
N GLY A 235 -24.30 21.22 -71.10
CA GLY A 235 -25.05 21.08 -69.84
C GLY A 235 -24.54 19.91 -68.99
N LEU A 236 -24.29 18.75 -69.60
CA LEU A 236 -23.73 17.59 -68.93
C LEU A 236 -22.31 17.87 -68.40
N ARG A 237 -21.45 18.47 -69.22
CA ARG A 237 -20.10 18.87 -68.83
C ARG A 237 -20.10 19.79 -67.60
N ASN A 238 -20.95 20.82 -67.60
CA ASN A 238 -21.08 21.74 -66.47
C ASN A 238 -21.61 21.04 -65.20
N SER A 239 -22.54 20.10 -65.35
CA SER A 239 -23.04 19.28 -64.24
C SER A 239 -21.95 18.39 -63.64
N LEU A 240 -21.15 17.73 -64.49
CA LEU A 240 -20.02 16.90 -64.06
C LEU A 240 -18.91 17.73 -63.41
N ASP A 241 -18.63 18.93 -63.93
CA ASP A 241 -17.66 19.86 -63.32
C ASP A 241 -18.14 20.33 -61.94
N GLY A 242 -19.43 20.66 -61.80
CA GLY A 242 -20.04 20.96 -60.51
C GLY A 242 -19.94 19.79 -59.53
N GLY A 243 -20.23 18.56 -59.97
CA GLY A 243 -20.08 17.34 -59.18
C GLY A 243 -18.63 17.06 -58.76
N ARG A 244 -17.67 17.27 -59.66
CA ARG A 244 -16.23 17.16 -59.40
C ARG A 244 -15.78 18.15 -58.31
N ASN A 245 -16.21 19.41 -58.43
CA ASN A 245 -15.87 20.45 -57.46
C ASN A 245 -16.50 20.16 -56.09
N ALA A 246 -17.75 19.70 -56.06
CA ALA A 246 -18.42 19.28 -54.82
C ALA A 246 -17.72 18.08 -54.16
N LEU A 247 -17.34 17.06 -54.93
CA LEU A 247 -16.58 15.91 -54.44
C LEU A 247 -15.25 16.36 -53.82
N THR A 248 -14.50 17.22 -54.50
CA THR A 248 -13.22 17.77 -54.03
C THR A 248 -13.40 18.56 -52.72
N SER A 249 -14.40 19.43 -52.66
CA SER A 249 -14.70 20.21 -51.46
C SER A 249 -15.07 19.33 -50.28
N ASN A 250 -15.94 18.33 -50.50
CA ASN A 250 -16.37 17.40 -49.46
C ASN A 250 -15.19 16.56 -48.93
N TYR A 251 -14.38 16.00 -49.82
CA TYR A 251 -13.19 15.23 -49.45
C TYR A 251 -12.20 16.08 -48.64
N ASN A 252 -11.92 17.31 -49.07
CA ASN A 252 -10.99 18.20 -48.34
C ASN A 252 -11.52 18.56 -46.94
N SER A 253 -12.83 18.80 -46.81
CA SER A 253 -13.47 19.09 -45.52
C SER A 253 -13.40 17.88 -44.58
N GLU A 254 -13.77 16.69 -45.07
CA GLU A 254 -13.70 15.45 -44.30
C GLU A 254 -12.26 15.11 -43.90
N ARG A 255 -11.31 15.27 -44.82
CA ARG A 255 -9.88 15.05 -44.55
C ARG A 255 -9.36 16.00 -43.47
N ALA A 256 -9.71 17.29 -43.52
CA ALA A 256 -9.31 18.25 -42.50
C ALA A 256 -9.86 17.85 -41.11
N SER A 257 -11.14 17.50 -41.02
CA SER A 257 -11.77 17.02 -39.78
C SER A 257 -11.09 15.75 -39.24
N ASN A 258 -10.77 14.80 -40.11
CA ASN A 258 -10.12 13.56 -39.70
C ASN A 258 -8.67 13.78 -39.22
N LEU A 259 -7.93 14.72 -39.85
CA LEU A 259 -6.58 15.08 -39.40
C LEU A 259 -6.59 15.77 -38.02
N GLU A 260 -7.58 16.62 -37.75
CA GLU A 260 -7.75 17.25 -36.43
C GLU A 260 -8.06 16.20 -35.34
N LEU A 261 -8.89 15.21 -35.66
CA LEU A 261 -9.20 14.11 -34.75
C LEU A 261 -7.97 13.20 -34.52
N LEU A 262 -7.16 12.94 -35.56
CA LEU A 262 -5.89 12.22 -35.40
C LEU A 262 -4.93 12.96 -34.47
N GLU A 263 -4.82 14.29 -34.61
CA GLU A 263 -3.98 15.10 -33.73
C GLU A 263 -4.46 15.04 -32.27
N THR A 264 -5.77 15.01 -32.06
CA THR A 264 -6.36 14.80 -30.73
C THR A 264 -5.98 13.43 -30.14
N TYR A 265 -6.04 12.37 -30.94
CA TYR A 265 -5.59 11.04 -30.51
C TYR A 265 -4.09 10.99 -30.23
N ASN A 266 -3.25 11.61 -31.06
CA ASN A 266 -1.81 11.68 -30.84
C ASN A 266 -1.49 12.38 -29.51
N LYS A 267 -2.07 13.56 -29.26
CA LYS A 267 -1.88 14.28 -27.99
C LYS A 267 -2.32 13.46 -26.78
N LYS A 268 -3.44 12.76 -26.89
CA LYS A 268 -3.94 11.90 -25.82
C LYS A 268 -3.03 10.71 -25.56
N ILE A 269 -2.55 10.05 -26.61
CA ILE A 269 -1.57 8.97 -26.50
C ILE A 269 -0.29 9.48 -25.85
N ASP A 270 0.21 10.64 -26.28
CA ASP A 270 1.44 11.23 -25.78
C ASP A 270 1.33 11.55 -24.27
N ALA A 271 0.24 12.21 -23.85
CA ALA A 271 -0.01 12.49 -22.44
C ALA A 271 -0.14 11.19 -21.60
N LEU A 272 -0.81 10.16 -22.12
CA LEU A 272 -0.92 8.88 -21.42
C LEU A 272 0.45 8.20 -21.26
N VAL A 273 1.25 8.16 -22.33
CA VAL A 273 2.53 7.43 -22.38
C VAL A 273 3.64 8.16 -21.63
N ASN A 274 3.73 9.47 -21.77
CA ASN A 274 4.88 10.25 -21.28
C ASN A 274 4.64 10.91 -19.92
N GLU A 275 3.38 11.12 -19.53
CA GLU A 275 3.07 11.84 -18.28
C GLU A 275 2.29 10.96 -17.30
N VAL A 276 1.09 10.51 -17.68
CA VAL A 276 0.13 9.93 -16.73
C VAL A 276 0.54 8.53 -16.25
N ILE A 277 0.87 7.63 -17.17
CA ILE A 277 1.26 6.26 -16.82
C ILE A 277 2.58 6.24 -16.01
N PRO A 278 3.65 6.93 -16.43
CA PRO A 278 4.88 7.01 -15.64
C PRO A 278 4.67 7.60 -14.25
N MET A 279 3.90 8.70 -14.13
CA MET A 279 3.57 9.30 -12.84
C MET A 279 2.87 8.29 -11.91
N LEU A 280 1.91 7.51 -12.42
CA LEU A 280 1.24 6.47 -11.63
C LEU A 280 2.20 5.35 -11.21
N GLN A 281 3.11 4.94 -12.10
CA GLN A 281 4.15 3.95 -11.78
C GLN A 281 5.07 4.45 -10.66
N ASP A 282 5.49 5.71 -10.70
CA ASP A 282 6.31 6.34 -9.67
C ASP A 282 5.56 6.45 -8.34
N LEU A 283 4.29 6.84 -8.36
CA LEU A 283 3.46 6.89 -7.15
C LEU A 283 3.30 5.50 -6.51
N ILE A 284 3.08 4.47 -7.32
CA ILE A 284 3.02 3.07 -6.87
C ILE A 284 4.34 2.66 -6.22
N ALA A 285 5.47 2.88 -6.90
CA ALA A 285 6.80 2.52 -6.39
C ALA A 285 7.12 3.23 -5.06
N ASN A 286 6.86 4.54 -4.98
CA ASN A 286 7.06 5.32 -3.77
C ASN A 286 6.15 4.86 -2.62
N THR A 287 4.90 4.50 -2.92
CA THR A 287 3.96 3.99 -1.90
C THR A 287 4.40 2.63 -1.37
N ILE A 288 4.90 1.74 -2.24
CA ILE A 288 5.46 0.45 -1.82
C ILE A 288 6.64 0.64 -0.86
N GLU A 289 7.55 1.57 -1.14
CA GLU A 289 8.68 1.82 -0.22
C GLU A 289 8.20 2.41 1.12
N GLN A 290 7.22 3.31 1.10
CA GLN A 290 6.61 3.82 2.33
C GLN A 290 5.95 2.72 3.16
N ILE A 291 5.23 1.79 2.52
CA ILE A 291 4.64 0.62 3.18
C ILE A 291 5.72 -0.22 3.85
N LYS A 292 6.85 -0.46 3.17
CA LYS A 292 7.96 -1.23 3.72
C LYS A 292 8.55 -0.56 4.95
N VAL A 293 8.92 0.71 4.87
CA VAL A 293 9.44 1.49 6.02
C VAL A 293 8.45 1.47 7.17
N LYS A 294 7.16 1.67 6.90
CA LYS A 294 6.14 1.70 7.95
C LYS A 294 5.88 0.34 8.58
N THR A 295 6.04 -0.74 7.82
CA THR A 295 5.98 -2.12 8.32
C THR A 295 7.14 -2.40 9.27
N GLU A 296 8.36 -1.94 8.95
CA GLU A 296 9.52 -2.07 9.85
C GLU A 296 9.29 -1.29 11.16
N LEU A 297 8.76 -0.06 11.08
CA LEU A 297 8.40 0.72 12.27
C LEU A 297 7.33 0.03 13.11
N LEU A 298 6.28 -0.53 12.50
CA LEU A 298 5.25 -1.29 13.20
C LEU A 298 5.85 -2.49 13.94
N ASN A 299 6.73 -3.26 13.29
CA ASN A 299 7.38 -4.42 13.90
C ASN A 299 8.24 -4.02 15.10
N ASN A 300 8.99 -2.91 14.99
CA ASN A 300 9.79 -2.39 16.09
C ASN A 300 8.90 -1.92 17.26
N ALA A 301 7.83 -1.18 16.98
CA ALA A 301 6.88 -0.75 18.00
C ALA A 301 6.21 -1.94 18.71
N GLN A 302 5.90 -3.01 17.97
CA GLN A 302 5.34 -4.25 18.52
C GLN A 302 6.35 -4.97 19.43
N ALA A 303 7.61 -5.09 18.99
CA ALA A 303 8.67 -5.69 19.82
C ALA A 303 8.87 -4.91 21.13
N ASN A 304 8.91 -3.58 21.05
CA ASN A 304 9.04 -2.71 22.22
C ASN A 304 7.83 -2.82 23.15
N LEU A 305 6.61 -2.94 22.60
CA LEU A 305 5.39 -3.15 23.38
C LEU A 305 5.44 -4.48 24.14
N ASP A 306 5.88 -5.54 23.47
CA ASP A 306 5.97 -6.88 24.06
C ASP A 306 7.04 -6.91 25.17
N GLU A 307 8.21 -6.30 24.95
CA GLU A 307 9.26 -6.15 25.96
C GLU A 307 8.78 -5.33 27.18
N ALA A 308 8.07 -4.23 26.95
CA ALA A 308 7.52 -3.40 28.02
C ALA A 308 6.49 -4.16 28.86
N LYS A 309 5.61 -4.96 28.22
CA LYS A 309 4.64 -5.83 28.90
C LYS A 309 5.32 -6.94 29.70
N GLU A 310 6.30 -7.61 29.12
CA GLU A 310 7.05 -8.67 29.80
C GLU A 310 7.78 -8.11 31.04
N THR A 311 8.39 -6.94 30.90
CA THR A 311 9.11 -6.29 32.00
C THR A 311 8.15 -5.83 33.11
N LEU A 312 7.00 -5.25 32.75
CA LEU A 312 5.96 -4.88 33.71
C LEU A 312 5.49 -6.11 34.50
N GLN A 313 5.20 -7.22 33.81
CA GLN A 313 4.81 -8.47 34.47
C GLN A 313 5.90 -9.00 35.39
N TYR A 314 7.17 -8.95 34.96
CA TYR A 314 8.31 -9.35 35.80
C TYR A 314 8.40 -8.52 37.08
N ILE A 315 8.20 -7.20 36.99
CA ILE A 315 8.20 -6.28 38.15
C ILE A 315 7.07 -6.64 39.11
N GLU A 316 5.86 -6.88 38.60
CA GLU A 316 4.69 -7.27 39.40
C GLU A 316 4.92 -8.62 40.10
N ASP A 317 5.44 -9.62 39.40
CA ASP A 317 5.76 -10.94 39.96
C ASP A 317 6.87 -10.87 41.02
N ARG A 318 7.89 -10.05 40.79
CA ARG A 318 8.98 -9.80 41.75
C ARG A 318 8.43 -9.15 43.02
N TRP A 319 7.54 -8.18 42.89
CA TRP A 319 6.93 -7.52 44.04
C TRP A 319 6.07 -8.47 44.88
N VAL A 320 5.29 -9.35 44.23
CA VAL A 320 4.53 -10.40 44.93
C VAL A 320 5.47 -11.29 45.75
N LYS A 321 6.60 -11.72 45.19
CA LYS A 321 7.60 -12.52 45.91
C LYS A 321 8.23 -11.75 47.06
N ARG A 322 8.59 -10.47 46.87
CA ARG A 322 9.19 -9.63 47.92
C ARG A 322 8.26 -9.44 49.11
N LYS A 323 6.96 -9.20 48.87
CA LYS A 323 5.92 -9.13 49.92
C LYS A 323 5.81 -10.42 50.71
N ALA A 324 5.82 -11.57 50.04
CA ALA A 324 5.76 -12.86 50.72
C ALA A 324 7.01 -13.13 51.58
N GLN A 325 8.20 -12.79 51.06
CA GLN A 325 9.46 -12.90 51.80
C GLN A 325 9.49 -12.00 53.04
N HIS A 326 9.04 -10.74 52.89
CA HIS A 326 8.93 -9.79 54.00
C HIS A 326 8.05 -10.32 55.12
N ALA A 327 6.83 -10.77 54.78
CA ALA A 327 5.89 -11.32 55.75
C ALA A 327 6.45 -12.57 56.46
N ALA A 328 7.18 -13.43 55.75
CA ALA A 328 7.82 -14.61 56.34
C ALA A 328 8.93 -14.22 57.34
N LEU A 329 9.75 -13.22 57.00
CA LEU A 329 10.81 -12.72 57.89
C LEU A 329 10.24 -12.08 59.15
N LEU A 330 9.20 -11.26 59.03
CA LEU A 330 8.53 -10.67 60.20
C LEU A 330 7.96 -11.76 61.13
N ALA A 331 7.29 -12.77 60.57
CA ALA A 331 6.79 -13.90 61.37
C ALA A 331 7.91 -14.70 62.06
N GLU A 332 9.07 -14.84 61.41
CA GLU A 332 10.25 -15.47 62.01
C GLU A 332 10.81 -14.62 63.16
N TYR A 333 10.94 -13.30 62.98
CA TYR A 333 11.35 -12.39 64.05
C TYR A 333 10.39 -12.41 65.23
N GLU A 334 9.07 -12.40 65.01
CA GLU A 334 8.07 -12.53 66.06
C GLU A 334 8.20 -13.86 66.83
N LYS A 335 8.37 -14.98 66.11
CA LYS A 335 8.58 -16.30 66.71
C LYS A 335 9.85 -16.31 67.58
N GLU A 336 10.95 -15.76 67.09
CA GLU A 336 12.22 -15.73 67.82
C GLU A 336 12.19 -14.79 69.04
N GLN A 337 11.51 -13.65 68.93
CA GLN A 337 11.27 -12.75 70.08
C GLN A 337 10.40 -13.43 71.16
N ALA A 338 9.35 -14.14 70.76
CA ALA A 338 8.51 -14.91 71.69
C ALA A 338 9.31 -16.01 72.40
N LEU A 339 10.20 -16.70 71.69
CA LEU A 339 11.09 -17.71 72.26
C LEU A 339 12.08 -17.10 73.27
N ILE A 340 12.61 -15.91 72.99
CA ILE A 340 13.44 -15.16 73.95
C ILE A 340 12.65 -14.86 75.22
N ALA A 341 11.42 -14.34 75.10
CA ALA A 341 10.57 -14.03 76.24
C ALA A 341 10.24 -15.27 77.08
N GLN A 342 9.96 -16.40 76.43
CA GLN A 342 9.75 -17.69 77.10
C GLN A 342 11.01 -18.16 77.84
N THR A 343 12.18 -18.04 77.21
CA THR A 343 13.45 -18.45 77.82
C THR A 343 13.78 -17.60 79.06
N ILE A 344 13.55 -16.28 79.00
CA ILE A 344 13.67 -15.39 80.16
C ILE A 344 12.73 -15.85 81.28
N THR A 345 11.47 -16.16 80.95
CA THR A 345 10.48 -16.62 81.92
C THR A 345 10.89 -17.95 82.58
N VAL A 346 11.43 -18.89 81.81
CA VAL A 346 11.93 -20.18 82.33
C VAL A 346 13.12 -19.96 83.25
N LEU A 347 14.10 -19.15 82.87
CA LEU A 347 15.24 -18.80 83.72
C LEU A 347 14.79 -18.18 85.05
N GLN A 348 13.84 -17.25 85.01
CA GLN A 348 13.28 -16.62 86.21
C GLN A 348 12.55 -17.61 87.13
N ARG A 349 11.79 -18.56 86.56
CA ARG A 349 11.13 -19.64 87.33
C ARG A 349 12.14 -20.60 87.97
N GLY A 350 13.27 -20.85 87.29
CA GLY A 350 14.39 -21.64 87.82
C GLY A 350 15.21 -20.96 88.92
N GLY A 351 14.79 -19.79 89.41
CA GLY A 351 15.48 -19.06 90.49
C GLY A 351 16.63 -18.17 90.01
N VAL A 352 16.89 -18.11 88.70
CA VAL A 352 17.90 -17.24 88.09
C VAL A 352 17.29 -15.87 87.81
N ARG A 353 17.73 -14.85 88.56
CA ARG A 353 17.20 -13.48 88.43
C ARG A 353 18.26 -12.52 87.90
N ARG A 354 17.80 -11.51 87.17
CA ARG A 354 18.60 -10.32 86.85
C ARG A 354 19.02 -9.68 88.19
N GLN A 355 20.31 -9.39 88.35
CA GLN A 355 20.84 -8.66 89.51
C GLN A 355 20.91 -7.17 89.23
#